data_AF-A0A7W3VNB9-F1
#
_entry.id   AF-A0A7W3VNB9-F1
#
_cell.length_a   1.000
_cell.length_b   1.000
_cell.length_c   1.000
_cell.angle_alpha   90.00
_cell.angle_beta   90.00
_cell.angle_gamma   90.00
#
_symmetry.space_group_name_H-M   'P 1'
#
loop_
_entity.id
_entity.type
_entity.pdbx_description
1 polymer ?
#
loop_
_entity_poly.entity_id
_entity_poly.type
_entity_poly.pdbx_seq_one_letter_code
_entity_poly.pdbx_strand_id
1 'polypeptide(L)'
;MEEKYMACSIHGKQEMALLCTHLAHSLHNRLAVGFFEYDTGDMGRPDAWCNTCERAWNHTQTEEDREQWFIDCQHKLICVSCWDEAKALNQIATEIHFKLLTIAEIKTVLLEDDAGVPFPKNIAFPFPSLYPLFAKRAETTTISSETTLFNTVEALSENKTNNGSTHWIFARNGQGDRWLFDEKGHVFFGDHDHQPMSLHPLYLNFEQWLQLAFCVQQLDDWLDAGYPPERIAISFNETLNTIHPQLAENYPFELI
;
A
#
# COMPACT_ATOMS: atom_id res chain seq x y z
N MET A 1 28.97 35.40 21.84
CA MET A 1 29.33 34.12 21.20
C MET A 1 28.66 33.06 22.06
N GLU A 2 27.36 32.85 21.81
CA GLU A 2 26.52 32.03 22.68
C GLU A 2 26.80 30.55 22.45
N GLU A 3 26.81 29.79 23.56
CA GLU A 3 27.26 28.41 23.61
C GLU A 3 26.30 27.51 22.82
N LYS A 4 26.66 27.17 21.57
CA LYS A 4 25.93 26.20 20.71
C LYS A 4 25.99 24.75 21.20
N TYR A 5 26.37 24.50 22.46
CA TYR A 5 26.70 23.18 22.98
C TYR A 5 25.91 22.86 24.24
N MET A 6 25.46 21.61 24.38
CA MET A 6 24.82 21.10 25.59
C MET A 6 25.49 19.82 26.09
N ALA A 7 25.39 19.57 27.38
CA ALA A 7 25.80 18.32 28.00
C ALA A 7 24.63 17.34 28.00
N CYS A 8 24.66 16.36 27.10
CA CYS A 8 23.74 15.24 27.09
C CYS A 8 24.20 14.17 28.08
N SER A 9 23.28 13.61 28.86
CA SER A 9 23.56 12.49 29.78
C SER A 9 23.95 11.19 29.06
N ILE A 10 23.63 11.06 27.77
CA ILE A 10 23.89 9.87 26.95
C ILE A 10 25.12 10.09 26.06
N HIS A 11 25.19 11.23 25.38
CA HIS A 11 26.19 11.50 24.32
C HIS A 11 27.31 12.47 24.73
N GLY A 12 27.31 12.95 25.97
CA GLY A 12 28.28 13.92 26.46
C GLY A 12 28.09 15.32 25.86
N LYS A 13 29.17 16.09 25.74
CA LYS A 13 29.13 17.45 25.18
C LYS A 13 28.96 17.39 23.67
N GLN A 14 27.88 17.96 23.17
CA GLN A 14 27.49 17.95 21.77
C GLN A 14 26.91 19.30 21.37
N GLU A 15 26.83 19.58 20.06
CA GLU A 15 26.05 20.72 19.57
C GLU A 15 24.57 20.54 19.91
N MET A 16 23.86 21.65 20.11
CA MET A 16 22.41 21.65 20.29
C MET A 16 21.72 21.40 18.95
N ALA A 17 20.49 20.92 19.01
CA ALA A 17 19.54 20.77 17.91
C ALA A 17 18.13 20.88 18.49
N LEU A 18 17.13 21.11 17.65
CA LEU A 18 15.75 21.28 18.08
C LEU A 18 14.84 20.22 17.47
N LEU A 19 13.96 19.63 18.29
CA LEU A 19 12.84 18.83 17.79
C LEU A 19 11.57 18.92 18.66
N CYS A 20 10.41 18.59 18.11
CA CYS A 20 9.17 18.56 18.90
C CYS A 20 9.20 17.48 20.01
N THR A 21 8.47 17.68 21.12
CA THR A 21 8.47 16.72 22.24
C THR A 21 8.02 15.30 21.82
N HIS A 22 7.18 15.18 20.78
CA HIS A 22 6.76 13.88 20.25
C HIS A 22 7.93 13.06 19.70
N LEU A 23 8.86 13.69 18.98
CA LEU A 23 10.09 13.05 18.53
C LEU A 23 11.00 12.69 19.71
N ALA A 24 11.08 13.53 20.75
CA ALA A 24 11.83 13.18 21.96
C ALA A 24 11.22 11.95 22.67
N HIS A 25 9.90 11.85 22.75
CA HIS A 25 9.22 10.67 23.29
C HIS A 25 9.44 9.42 22.43
N SER A 26 9.51 9.57 21.10
CA SER A 26 9.81 8.46 20.17
C SER A 26 11.13 7.77 20.51
N LEU A 27 12.14 8.53 20.93
CA LEU A 27 13.44 7.97 21.35
C LEU A 27 13.31 7.10 22.61
N HIS A 28 12.41 7.47 23.52
CA HIS A 28 12.19 6.76 24.78
C HIS A 28 11.33 5.50 24.60
N ASN A 29 10.19 5.63 23.93
CA ASN A 29 9.23 4.53 23.75
C ASN A 29 9.53 3.67 22.50
N ARG A 30 10.45 4.10 21.64
CA ARG A 30 10.83 3.45 20.38
C ARG A 30 9.68 3.28 19.39
N LEU A 31 8.65 4.14 19.49
CA LEU A 31 7.52 4.21 18.56
C LEU A 31 7.75 5.36 17.58
N ALA A 32 7.78 5.04 16.29
CA ALA A 32 7.97 6.06 15.28
C ALA A 32 6.71 6.88 15.03
N VAL A 33 6.93 8.17 14.80
CA VAL A 33 5.88 9.19 14.64
C VAL A 33 6.09 10.04 13.37
N GLY A 34 7.02 9.60 12.50
CA GLY A 34 7.46 10.30 11.30
C GLY A 34 8.40 11.48 11.59
N PHE A 35 9.03 12.02 10.55
CA PHE A 35 10.10 13.02 10.67
C PHE A 35 10.06 14.02 9.51
N PHE A 36 9.89 15.29 9.85
CA PHE A 36 9.98 16.46 8.97
C PHE A 36 11.08 17.39 9.47
N GLU A 37 11.68 18.15 8.56
CA GLU A 37 12.75 19.10 8.87
C GLU A 37 12.62 20.38 8.04
N TYR A 38 12.91 21.53 8.65
CA TYR A 38 12.90 22.83 7.99
C TYR A 38 13.97 23.74 8.56
N ASP A 39 14.41 24.69 7.71
CA ASP A 39 15.47 25.68 7.95
C ASP A 39 16.93 25.20 7.82
N THR A 40 17.81 26.12 7.43
CA THR A 40 19.27 25.92 7.28
C THR A 40 20.02 26.16 8.60
N GLY A 41 19.63 25.45 9.66
CA GLY A 41 20.49 25.01 10.77
C GLY A 41 21.42 26.05 11.43
N ASP A 42 20.88 27.15 11.94
CA ASP A 42 21.65 28.09 12.79
C ASP A 42 22.22 27.41 14.06
N MET A 43 21.61 26.30 14.49
CA MET A 43 22.04 25.43 15.58
C MET A 43 22.42 24.02 15.11
N GLY A 44 23.21 23.88 14.04
CA GLY A 44 23.89 22.62 13.67
C GLY A 44 23.05 21.53 12.99
N ARG A 45 21.75 21.44 13.30
CA ARG A 45 20.74 20.66 12.55
C ARG A 45 19.50 21.52 12.28
N PRO A 46 18.73 21.23 11.22
CA PRO A 46 17.42 21.83 11.02
C PRO A 46 16.47 21.56 12.20
N ASP A 47 15.48 22.42 12.36
CA ASP A 47 14.38 22.16 13.28
C ASP A 47 13.56 20.98 12.76
N ALA A 48 13.20 20.04 13.64
CA ALA A 48 12.52 18.82 13.25
C ALA A 48 11.23 18.54 14.03
N TRP A 49 10.25 17.93 13.37
CA TRP A 49 8.97 17.60 14.00
C TRP A 49 8.32 16.35 13.38
N CYS A 50 7.27 15.84 14.03
CA CYS A 50 6.59 14.59 13.64
C CYS A 50 5.36 14.82 12.74
N ASN A 51 4.72 13.75 12.27
CA ASN A 51 3.52 13.82 11.42
C ASN A 51 2.36 14.62 12.05
N THR A 52 2.17 14.51 13.37
CA THR A 52 1.11 15.27 14.06
C THR A 52 1.38 16.77 14.04
N CYS A 53 2.64 17.17 14.27
CA CYS A 53 3.05 18.56 14.20
C CYS A 53 2.98 19.08 12.76
N GLU A 54 3.31 18.26 11.76
CA GLU A 54 3.20 18.63 10.35
C GLU A 54 1.74 18.90 9.95
N ARG A 55 0.79 18.06 10.37
CA ARG A 55 -0.63 18.33 10.11
C ARG A 55 -1.09 19.65 10.71
N ALA A 56 -0.63 19.96 11.92
CA ALA A 56 -0.93 21.24 12.55
C ALA A 56 -0.30 22.41 11.79
N TRP A 57 0.92 22.24 11.27
CA TRP A 57 1.62 23.25 10.47
C TRP A 57 0.84 23.63 9.20
N ASN A 58 0.25 22.66 8.52
CA ASN A 58 -0.55 22.86 7.31
C ASN A 58 -1.83 23.70 7.53
N HIS A 59 -2.23 23.92 8.78
CA HIS A 59 -3.35 24.78 9.14
C HIS A 59 -2.93 26.20 9.55
N THR A 60 -1.63 26.50 9.61
CA THR A 60 -1.12 27.85 9.92
C THR A 60 -1.18 28.76 8.70
N GLN A 61 -1.71 29.98 8.85
CA GLN A 61 -1.81 30.95 7.75
C GLN A 61 -1.06 32.25 8.05
N THR A 62 -1.01 32.64 9.32
CA THR A 62 -0.37 33.87 9.80
C THR A 62 0.91 33.58 10.57
N GLU A 63 1.69 34.62 10.87
CA GLU A 63 2.87 34.52 11.73
C GLU A 63 2.50 34.14 13.17
N GLU A 64 1.42 34.71 13.71
CA GLU A 64 0.87 34.36 15.03
C GLU A 64 0.48 32.88 15.13
N ASP A 65 -0.12 32.32 14.06
CA ASP A 65 -0.45 30.88 14.03
C ASP A 65 0.80 30.00 14.11
N ARG A 66 1.90 30.44 13.48
CA ARG A 66 3.18 29.70 13.48
C ARG A 66 3.87 29.78 14.83
N GLU A 67 3.82 30.94 15.50
CA GLU A 67 4.31 31.09 16.87
C GLU A 67 3.53 30.19 17.83
N GLN A 68 2.21 30.18 17.73
CA GLN A 68 1.36 29.33 18.57
C GLN A 68 1.60 27.85 18.27
N TRP A 69 1.71 27.46 17.01
CA TRP A 69 2.09 26.10 16.60
C TRP A 69 3.40 25.65 17.24
N PHE A 70 4.41 26.51 17.25
CA PHE A 70 5.71 26.20 17.82
C PHE A 70 5.61 25.91 19.33
N ILE A 71 4.80 26.69 20.05
CA ILE A 71 4.49 26.52 21.47
C ILE A 71 3.74 25.20 21.71
N ASP A 72 2.71 24.93 20.91
CA ASP A 72 1.85 23.74 21.04
C ASP A 72 2.61 22.44 20.76
N CYS A 73 3.55 22.48 19.80
CA CYS A 73 4.46 21.36 19.50
C CYS A 73 5.49 21.11 20.60
N GLN A 74 5.63 22.05 21.54
CA GLN A 74 6.54 22.00 22.69
C GLN A 74 7.95 21.55 22.26
N HIS A 75 8.58 22.34 21.39
CA HIS A 75 9.94 22.03 20.93
C HIS A 75 10.94 21.93 22.10
N LYS A 76 11.89 21.01 21.97
CA LYS A 76 12.91 20.67 22.95
C LYS A 76 14.29 20.79 22.32
N LEU A 77 15.19 21.44 23.04
CA LEU A 77 16.62 21.42 22.75
C LEU A 77 17.19 20.07 23.17
N ILE A 78 17.90 19.43 22.24
CA ILE A 78 18.55 18.13 22.40
C ILE A 78 19.93 18.16 21.76
N CYS A 79 20.77 17.15 22.03
CA CYS A 79 22.05 17.06 21.35
C CYS A 79 21.89 16.57 19.90
N VAL A 80 22.81 16.98 19.01
CA VAL A 80 22.84 16.54 17.61
C VAL A 80 22.81 15.02 17.45
N SER A 81 23.45 14.25 18.35
CA SER A 81 23.41 12.79 18.30
C SER A 81 22.01 12.23 18.60
N CYS A 82 21.28 12.79 19.58
CA CYS A 82 19.88 12.40 19.82
C CYS A 82 18.99 12.81 18.64
N TRP A 83 19.32 13.91 17.96
CA TRP A 83 18.58 14.35 16.78
C TRP A 83 18.79 13.35 15.63
N ASP A 84 20.03 12.95 15.37
CA ASP A 84 20.38 11.98 14.34
C ASP A 84 19.74 10.61 14.63
N GLU A 85 19.69 10.19 15.90
CA GLU A 85 18.98 8.98 16.33
C GLU A 85 17.46 9.09 16.14
N ALA A 86 16.88 10.26 16.41
CA ALA A 86 15.45 10.49 16.19
C ALA A 86 15.13 10.43 14.71
N LYS A 87 15.98 11.03 13.87
CA LYS A 87 15.88 10.94 12.41
C LYS A 87 15.96 9.50 11.94
N ALA A 88 16.99 8.76 12.35
CA ALA A 88 17.14 7.36 11.98
C ALA A 88 15.95 6.50 12.42
N LEU A 89 15.50 6.62 13.67
CA LEU A 89 14.34 5.87 14.17
C LEU A 89 13.06 6.18 13.36
N ASN A 90 12.80 7.46 13.12
CA ASN A 90 11.56 7.92 12.50
C ASN A 90 11.61 7.94 10.96
N GLN A 91 12.78 7.64 10.37
CA GLN A 91 12.96 7.36 8.93
C GLN A 91 13.06 5.87 8.62
N ILE A 92 13.60 5.04 9.53
CA ILE A 92 13.69 3.58 9.34
C ILE A 92 12.33 2.91 9.61
N ALA A 93 11.53 3.45 10.53
CA ALA A 93 10.17 2.97 10.76
C ALA A 93 9.13 3.51 9.75
N THR A 94 9.59 4.03 8.61
CA THR A 94 8.78 4.52 7.49
C THR A 94 9.03 3.75 6.18
N GLU A 95 9.75 2.63 6.19
CA GLU A 95 9.87 1.77 5.02
C GLU A 95 8.61 0.91 4.86
N ILE A 96 7.75 1.33 3.94
CA ILE A 96 6.58 0.55 3.52
C ILE A 96 7.09 -0.42 2.46
N HIS A 97 7.04 -1.71 2.75
CA HIS A 97 7.46 -2.74 1.83
C HIS A 97 6.30 -3.67 1.52
N PHE A 98 5.96 -3.77 0.23
CA PHE A 98 5.00 -4.76 -0.25
C PHE A 98 5.74 -6.04 -0.62
N LYS A 99 5.34 -7.16 -0.01
CA LYS A 99 5.84 -8.47 -0.37
C LYS A 99 5.11 -8.97 -1.62
N LEU A 100 5.85 -9.12 -2.71
CA LEU A 100 5.34 -9.81 -3.89
C LEU A 100 5.36 -11.33 -3.65
N LEU A 101 4.19 -11.92 -3.39
CA LEU A 101 4.10 -13.36 -3.16
C LEU A 101 4.41 -14.16 -4.42
N THR A 102 5.10 -15.28 -4.24
CA THR A 102 5.26 -16.29 -5.28
C THR A 102 3.98 -17.10 -5.46
N ILE A 103 3.80 -17.73 -6.62
CA ILE A 103 2.67 -18.63 -6.87
C ILE A 103 2.65 -19.82 -5.88
N ALA A 104 3.81 -20.28 -5.42
CA ALA A 104 3.88 -21.34 -4.40
C ALA A 104 3.32 -20.88 -3.04
N GLU A 105 3.63 -19.65 -2.62
CA GLU A 105 3.06 -19.06 -1.41
C GLU A 105 1.56 -18.83 -1.56
N ILE A 106 1.11 -18.27 -2.70
CA ILE A 106 -0.31 -18.05 -2.97
C ILE A 106 -1.10 -19.36 -2.94
N LYS A 107 -0.55 -20.45 -3.51
CA LYS A 107 -1.18 -21.78 -3.41
C LYS A 107 -1.33 -22.25 -1.97
N THR A 108 -0.32 -21.98 -1.14
CA THR A 108 -0.37 -22.36 0.28
C THR A 108 -1.50 -21.62 0.99
N VAL A 109 -1.69 -20.33 0.70
CA VAL A 109 -2.75 -19.50 1.32
C VAL A 109 -4.15 -19.86 0.82
N LEU A 110 -4.31 -20.15 -0.48
CA LEU A 110 -5.65 -20.28 -1.08
C LEU A 110 -6.16 -21.72 -1.23
N LEU A 111 -5.29 -22.73 -1.21
CA LEU A 111 -5.62 -24.12 -1.56
C LEU A 111 -5.55 -25.10 -0.39
N GLU A 112 -5.85 -24.64 0.83
CA GLU A 112 -5.75 -25.47 2.03
C GLU A 112 -6.76 -26.65 2.06
N ASP A 113 -7.83 -26.64 1.26
CA ASP A 113 -8.84 -27.71 1.19
C ASP A 113 -9.28 -28.07 -0.24
N ASP A 114 -9.30 -29.37 -0.58
CA ASP A 114 -9.68 -29.89 -1.92
C ASP A 114 -11.20 -30.12 -2.08
N ALA A 115 -12.03 -29.55 -1.20
CA ALA A 115 -13.47 -29.81 -1.11
C ALA A 115 -14.34 -29.05 -2.16
N GLY A 116 -13.72 -28.33 -3.10
CA GLY A 116 -14.41 -27.52 -4.10
C GLY A 116 -15.04 -28.31 -5.25
N VAL A 117 -16.00 -27.67 -5.94
CA VAL A 117 -16.58 -28.22 -7.18
C VAL A 117 -15.51 -28.25 -8.27
N PRO A 118 -15.25 -29.40 -8.94
CA PRO A 118 -14.31 -29.47 -10.06
C PRO A 118 -14.70 -28.54 -11.20
N PHE A 119 -13.72 -27.81 -11.73
CA PHE A 119 -13.93 -26.96 -12.89
C PHE A 119 -14.26 -27.81 -14.14
N PRO A 120 -15.30 -27.47 -14.93
CA PRO A 120 -15.72 -28.30 -16.06
C PRO A 120 -14.68 -28.36 -17.19
N LYS A 121 -14.44 -29.55 -17.72
CA LYS A 121 -13.47 -29.78 -18.81
C LYS A 121 -14.05 -29.60 -20.22
N ASN A 122 -15.37 -29.49 -20.34
CA ASN A 122 -16.10 -29.44 -21.60
C ASN A 122 -16.37 -28.02 -22.09
N ILE A 123 -15.87 -26.99 -21.41
CA ILE A 123 -15.95 -25.61 -21.85
C ILE A 123 -14.85 -25.39 -22.89
N ALA A 124 -15.25 -25.02 -24.11
CA ALA A 124 -14.33 -24.73 -25.20
C ALA A 124 -13.74 -23.30 -25.04
N PHE A 125 -12.97 -23.10 -23.98
CA PHE A 125 -12.23 -21.86 -23.72
C PHE A 125 -10.79 -22.21 -23.27
N PRO A 126 -9.75 -21.54 -23.81
CA PRO A 126 -8.36 -21.83 -23.46
C PRO A 126 -7.96 -21.19 -22.13
N PHE A 127 -8.34 -21.79 -21.01
CA PHE A 127 -8.06 -21.25 -19.68
C PHE A 127 -6.56 -21.17 -19.34
N PRO A 128 -6.12 -20.13 -18.61
CA PRO A 128 -4.82 -20.13 -17.96
C PRO A 128 -4.63 -21.39 -17.11
N SER A 129 -3.45 -22.01 -17.19
CA SER A 129 -3.23 -23.36 -16.66
C SER A 129 -3.55 -23.52 -15.16
N LEU A 130 -3.33 -22.46 -14.39
CA LEU A 130 -3.59 -22.44 -12.95
C LEU A 130 -5.01 -22.04 -12.58
N TYR A 131 -5.75 -21.37 -13.46
CA TYR A 131 -7.09 -20.87 -13.13
C TYR A 131 -8.05 -21.97 -12.66
N PRO A 132 -8.21 -23.12 -13.36
CA PRO A 132 -9.09 -24.19 -12.91
C PRO A 132 -8.75 -24.73 -11.51
N LEU A 133 -7.47 -24.70 -11.12
CA LEU A 133 -7.02 -25.13 -9.80
C LEU A 133 -7.54 -24.16 -8.72
N PHE A 134 -7.40 -22.86 -8.95
CA PHE A 134 -7.88 -21.84 -8.01
C PHE A 134 -9.40 -21.63 -8.03
N ALA A 135 -10.08 -21.94 -9.14
CA ALA A 135 -11.54 -21.92 -9.22
C ALA A 135 -12.19 -23.15 -8.54
N LYS A 136 -11.45 -24.25 -8.37
CA LYS A 136 -11.89 -25.45 -7.63
C LYS A 136 -11.80 -25.20 -6.12
N ARG A 137 -12.55 -24.21 -5.63
CA ARG A 137 -12.67 -23.90 -4.20
C ARG A 137 -14.10 -24.12 -3.75
N ALA A 138 -14.28 -24.37 -2.46
CA ALA A 138 -15.61 -24.53 -1.87
C ALA A 138 -16.42 -23.23 -2.02
N GLU A 139 -15.77 -22.09 -1.74
CA GLU A 139 -16.41 -20.78 -1.72
C GLU A 139 -15.63 -19.77 -2.56
N THR A 140 -16.36 -18.80 -3.10
CA THR A 140 -15.79 -17.57 -3.67
C THR A 140 -15.02 -16.84 -2.57
N THR A 141 -13.84 -16.35 -2.88
CA THR A 141 -12.90 -15.82 -1.88
C THR A 141 -12.55 -14.38 -2.15
N THR A 142 -12.85 -13.51 -1.20
CA THR A 142 -12.31 -12.15 -1.14
C THR A 142 -10.87 -12.19 -0.65
N ILE A 143 -9.95 -11.72 -1.49
CA ILE A 143 -8.53 -11.58 -1.17
C ILE A 143 -8.27 -10.17 -0.64
N SER A 144 -8.83 -9.16 -1.30
CA SER A 144 -8.74 -7.75 -0.91
C SER A 144 -10.04 -7.00 -1.19
N SER A 145 -10.12 -5.73 -0.80
CA SER A 145 -11.21 -4.79 -1.13
C SER A 145 -11.59 -4.83 -2.62
N GLU A 146 -10.59 -4.84 -3.50
CA GLU A 146 -10.80 -4.81 -4.96
C GLU A 146 -10.72 -6.17 -5.66
N THR A 147 -10.49 -7.27 -4.92
CA THR A 147 -10.29 -8.59 -5.53
C THR A 147 -11.03 -9.71 -4.81
N THR A 148 -12.08 -10.21 -5.47
CA THR A 148 -12.84 -11.39 -5.05
C THR A 148 -12.82 -12.44 -6.15
N LEU A 149 -12.09 -13.53 -5.94
CA LEU A 149 -11.93 -14.64 -6.87
C LEU A 149 -13.11 -15.61 -6.80
N PHE A 150 -13.75 -15.86 -7.94
CA PHE A 150 -14.90 -16.75 -8.02
C PHE A 150 -14.51 -18.22 -7.88
N ASN A 151 -15.34 -18.98 -7.16
CA ASN A 151 -15.33 -20.42 -7.27
C ASN A 151 -15.96 -20.87 -8.59
N THR A 152 -15.90 -22.17 -8.86
CA THR A 152 -16.42 -22.76 -10.10
C THR A 152 -17.91 -22.44 -10.32
N VAL A 153 -18.73 -22.49 -9.27
CA VAL A 153 -20.18 -22.26 -9.40
C VAL A 153 -20.47 -20.82 -9.82
N GLU A 154 -19.82 -19.86 -9.16
CA GLU A 154 -20.02 -18.44 -9.44
C GLU A 154 -19.46 -18.06 -10.81
N ALA A 155 -18.24 -18.52 -11.15
CA ALA A 155 -17.64 -18.28 -12.45
C ALA A 155 -18.52 -18.82 -13.60
N LEU A 156 -19.10 -20.01 -13.44
CA LEU A 156 -20.04 -20.54 -14.43
C LEU A 156 -21.31 -19.69 -14.51
N SER A 157 -21.82 -19.22 -13.38
CA SER A 157 -23.02 -18.38 -13.31
C SER A 157 -22.83 -17.06 -14.05
N GLU A 158 -21.73 -16.36 -13.78
CA GLU A 158 -21.37 -15.09 -14.40
C GLU A 158 -21.15 -15.21 -15.92
N ASN A 159 -20.74 -16.41 -16.39
CA ASN A 159 -20.51 -16.66 -17.82
C ASN A 159 -21.65 -17.43 -18.51
N LYS A 160 -22.83 -17.62 -17.87
CA LYS A 160 -23.96 -18.40 -18.43
C LYS A 160 -24.42 -17.93 -19.81
N THR A 161 -24.43 -16.61 -20.03
CA THR A 161 -24.87 -15.99 -21.28
C THR A 161 -23.72 -15.77 -22.27
N ASN A 162 -22.49 -16.13 -21.89
CA ASN A 162 -21.26 -15.80 -22.59
C ASN A 162 -20.87 -16.85 -23.67
N ASN A 163 -21.86 -17.54 -24.24
CA ASN A 163 -21.63 -18.56 -25.27
C ASN A 163 -20.96 -17.95 -26.51
N GLY A 164 -19.67 -18.22 -26.68
CA GLY A 164 -18.86 -17.70 -27.79
C GLY A 164 -18.17 -16.36 -27.52
N SER A 165 -18.15 -15.89 -26.28
CA SER A 165 -17.37 -14.72 -25.90
C SER A 165 -15.88 -15.01 -25.90
N THR A 166 -15.10 -14.00 -26.31
CA THR A 166 -13.64 -14.04 -26.30
C THR A 166 -13.05 -13.76 -24.91
N HIS A 167 -13.90 -13.46 -23.91
CA HIS A 167 -13.50 -13.13 -22.56
C HIS A 167 -14.23 -14.01 -21.54
N TRP A 168 -13.53 -14.32 -20.45
CA TRP A 168 -14.05 -15.09 -19.34
C TRP A 168 -13.99 -14.28 -18.05
N ILE A 169 -15.14 -14.09 -17.40
CA ILE A 169 -15.23 -13.41 -16.10
C ILE A 169 -14.79 -14.39 -15.01
N PHE A 170 -13.81 -14.00 -14.18
CA PHE A 170 -13.25 -14.88 -13.16
C PHE A 170 -13.23 -14.28 -11.75
N ALA A 171 -13.39 -12.97 -11.62
CA ALA A 171 -13.43 -12.30 -10.33
C ALA A 171 -14.26 -11.01 -10.41
N ARG A 172 -14.50 -10.39 -9.26
CA ARG A 172 -15.10 -9.05 -9.13
C ARG A 172 -14.34 -8.19 -8.12
N ASN A 173 -14.58 -6.90 -8.14
CA ASN A 173 -14.18 -6.00 -7.05
C ASN A 173 -15.31 -5.83 -6.01
N GLY A 174 -15.08 -4.99 -4.99
CA GLY A 174 -16.05 -4.70 -3.94
C GLY A 174 -17.29 -3.92 -4.41
N GLN A 175 -17.21 -3.27 -5.58
CA GLN A 175 -18.27 -2.42 -6.13
C GLN A 175 -19.15 -3.13 -7.17
N GLY A 176 -18.71 -4.30 -7.65
CA GLY A 176 -19.45 -5.08 -8.64
C GLY A 176 -18.90 -4.93 -10.06
N ASP A 177 -17.73 -4.35 -10.26
CA ASP A 177 -16.97 -4.46 -11.51
C ASP A 177 -16.36 -5.85 -11.67
N ARG A 178 -15.96 -6.19 -12.89
CA ARG A 178 -15.51 -7.54 -13.25
C ARG A 178 -14.04 -7.58 -13.62
N TRP A 179 -13.39 -8.66 -13.22
CA TRP A 179 -12.09 -9.07 -13.70
C TRP A 179 -12.26 -10.18 -14.73
N LEU A 180 -11.63 -10.02 -15.89
CA LEU A 180 -11.77 -10.91 -17.03
C LEU A 180 -10.41 -11.28 -17.59
N PHE A 181 -10.31 -12.44 -18.25
CA PHE A 181 -9.20 -12.72 -19.17
C PHE A 181 -9.68 -13.10 -20.56
N ASP A 182 -8.89 -12.76 -21.59
CA ASP A 182 -9.13 -13.18 -22.96
C ASP A 182 -8.65 -14.61 -23.24
N GLU A 183 -8.89 -15.11 -24.46
CA GLU A 183 -8.41 -16.43 -24.92
C GLU A 183 -6.88 -16.57 -24.95
N LYS A 184 -6.13 -15.47 -24.84
CA LYS A 184 -4.66 -15.46 -24.73
C LYS A 184 -4.19 -15.40 -23.27
N GLY A 185 -5.12 -15.27 -22.32
CA GLY A 185 -4.83 -15.17 -20.90
C GLY A 185 -4.47 -13.75 -20.42
N HIS A 186 -4.67 -12.71 -21.24
CA HIS A 186 -4.47 -11.33 -20.80
C HIS A 186 -5.63 -10.87 -19.93
N VAL A 187 -5.31 -10.18 -18.83
CA VAL A 187 -6.29 -9.72 -17.84
C VAL A 187 -6.77 -8.29 -18.13
N PHE A 188 -8.06 -8.10 -17.93
CA PHE A 188 -8.79 -6.84 -18.11
C PHE A 188 -9.62 -6.53 -16.86
N PHE A 189 -9.76 -5.24 -16.57
CA PHE A 189 -10.78 -4.72 -15.67
C PHE A 189 -11.99 -4.25 -16.48
N GLY A 190 -13.19 -4.65 -16.08
CA GLY A 190 -14.43 -4.40 -16.78
C GLY A 190 -15.41 -3.62 -15.93
N ASP A 191 -15.71 -2.39 -16.35
CA ASP A 191 -16.68 -1.50 -15.70
C ASP A 191 -18.12 -2.00 -15.96
N HIS A 192 -18.80 -2.41 -14.90
CA HIS A 192 -20.13 -3.01 -14.98
C HIS A 192 -21.24 -1.97 -15.21
N ASP A 193 -20.99 -0.69 -14.93
CA ASP A 193 -21.97 0.39 -15.08
C ASP A 193 -22.09 0.87 -16.53
N HIS A 194 -21.10 0.54 -17.39
CA HIS A 194 -21.13 0.83 -18.82
C HIS A 194 -21.77 -0.30 -19.65
N GLN A 195 -22.61 0.06 -20.64
CA GLN A 195 -23.15 -0.87 -21.64
C GLN A 195 -22.82 -0.42 -23.08
N PRO A 196 -22.05 -1.21 -23.85
CA PRO A 196 -21.37 -2.45 -23.47
C PRO A 196 -20.26 -2.21 -22.42
N MET A 197 -19.93 -3.24 -21.63
CA MET A 197 -18.89 -3.20 -20.60
C MET A 197 -17.58 -2.68 -21.20
N SER A 198 -17.03 -1.61 -20.62
CA SER A 198 -15.75 -1.06 -21.04
C SER A 198 -14.62 -1.90 -20.44
N LEU A 199 -13.71 -2.38 -21.29
CA LEU A 199 -12.60 -3.24 -20.87
C LEU A 199 -11.28 -2.46 -20.89
N HIS A 200 -10.63 -2.42 -19.74
CA HIS A 200 -9.33 -1.78 -19.55
C HIS A 200 -8.23 -2.84 -19.41
N PRO A 201 -7.26 -2.92 -20.34
CA PRO A 201 -6.17 -3.91 -20.27
C PRO A 201 -5.14 -3.54 -19.21
N LEU A 202 -4.69 -4.53 -18.43
CA LEU A 202 -3.62 -4.34 -17.43
C LEU A 202 -2.26 -4.90 -17.83
N TYR A 203 -2.19 -5.60 -18.97
CA TYR A 203 -0.99 -6.31 -19.42
C TYR A 203 -0.50 -7.38 -18.43
N LEU A 204 -1.42 -7.96 -17.67
CA LEU A 204 -1.16 -9.07 -16.75
C LEU A 204 -1.67 -10.38 -17.32
N ASN A 205 -1.05 -11.48 -16.91
CA ASN A 205 -1.68 -12.80 -16.95
C ASN A 205 -2.37 -13.12 -15.59
N PHE A 206 -3.03 -14.27 -15.52
CA PHE A 206 -3.77 -14.68 -14.32
C PHE A 206 -2.87 -14.82 -13.08
N GLU A 207 -1.65 -15.34 -13.24
CA GLU A 207 -0.66 -15.47 -12.17
C GLU A 207 -0.24 -14.11 -11.61
N GLN A 208 0.04 -13.16 -12.48
CA GLN A 208 0.36 -11.78 -12.10
C GLN A 208 -0.84 -11.07 -11.47
N TRP A 209 -2.07 -11.37 -11.91
CA TRP A 209 -3.28 -10.87 -11.25
C TRP A 209 -3.42 -11.41 -9.82
N LEU A 210 -3.08 -12.69 -9.57
CA LEU A 210 -3.05 -13.21 -8.20
C LEU A 210 -2.04 -12.46 -7.34
N GLN A 211 -0.87 -12.14 -7.89
CA GLN A 211 0.12 -11.33 -7.18
C GLN A 211 -0.40 -9.93 -6.88
N LEU A 212 -1.03 -9.27 -7.87
CA LEU A 212 -1.70 -7.99 -7.69
C LEU A 212 -2.74 -8.05 -6.56
N ALA A 213 -3.59 -9.09 -6.53
CA ALA A 213 -4.62 -9.26 -5.51
C ALA A 213 -4.05 -9.23 -4.08
N PHE A 214 -2.91 -9.89 -3.84
CA PHE A 214 -2.22 -9.88 -2.54
C PHE A 214 -1.43 -8.59 -2.29
N CYS A 215 -0.99 -7.87 -3.32
CA CYS A 215 -0.45 -6.53 -3.16
C CYS A 215 -1.55 -5.55 -2.73
N VAL A 216 -2.77 -5.66 -3.29
CA VAL A 216 -3.92 -4.83 -2.88
C VAL A 216 -4.37 -5.18 -1.47
N GLN A 217 -4.35 -6.46 -1.07
CA GLN A 217 -4.60 -6.83 0.34
C GLN A 217 -3.64 -6.12 1.30
N GLN A 218 -2.33 -6.10 0.97
CA GLN A 218 -1.36 -5.36 1.78
C GLN A 218 -1.60 -3.85 1.73
N LEU A 219 -2.12 -3.31 0.62
CA LEU A 219 -2.48 -1.90 0.51
C LEU A 219 -3.60 -1.56 1.52
N ASP A 220 -4.64 -2.40 1.57
CA ASP A 220 -5.72 -2.28 2.55
C ASP A 220 -5.14 -2.28 3.99
N ASP A 221 -4.26 -3.25 4.30
CA ASP A 221 -3.63 -3.37 5.63
C ASP A 221 -2.81 -2.11 6.01
N TRP A 222 -2.04 -1.55 5.07
CA TRP A 222 -1.24 -0.35 5.30
C TRP A 222 -2.10 0.90 5.52
N LEU A 223 -3.21 1.02 4.79
CA LEU A 223 -4.16 2.11 4.94
C LEU A 223 -4.89 2.03 6.28
N ASP A 224 -5.37 0.85 6.65
CA ASP A 224 -6.03 0.60 7.93
C ASP A 224 -5.10 0.83 9.13
N ALA A 225 -3.80 0.56 8.96
CA ALA A 225 -2.78 0.84 9.96
C ALA A 225 -2.44 2.34 10.12
N GLY A 226 -2.97 3.21 9.25
CA GLY A 226 -2.84 4.66 9.36
C GLY A 226 -1.47 5.21 8.93
N TYR A 227 -0.76 4.50 8.04
CA TYR A 227 0.47 5.01 7.43
C TYR A 227 0.18 6.17 6.46
N PRO A 228 1.17 7.06 6.20
CA PRO A 228 0.94 8.20 5.31
C PRO A 228 0.61 7.75 3.87
N PRO A 229 -0.55 8.14 3.31
CA PRO A 229 -1.01 7.74 1.97
C PRO A 229 0.02 7.93 0.87
N GLU A 230 0.76 9.04 0.89
CA GLU A 230 1.74 9.37 -0.14
C GLU A 230 2.90 8.38 -0.18
N ARG A 231 3.30 7.85 0.98
CA ARG A 231 4.37 6.84 1.08
C ARG A 231 3.90 5.46 0.69
N ILE A 232 2.65 5.14 1.05
CA ILE A 232 2.00 3.90 0.63
C ILE A 232 1.92 3.88 -0.90
N ALA A 233 1.44 4.97 -1.51
CA ALA A 233 1.28 5.10 -2.95
C ALA A 233 2.61 4.94 -3.71
N ILE A 234 3.70 5.57 -3.25
CA ILE A 234 5.03 5.40 -3.86
C ILE A 234 5.44 3.92 -3.84
N SER A 235 5.43 3.30 -2.66
CA SER A 235 5.92 1.93 -2.46
C SER A 235 5.05 0.91 -3.19
N PHE A 236 3.73 1.15 -3.24
CA PHE A 236 2.78 0.34 -3.97
C PHE A 236 3.02 0.43 -5.48
N ASN A 237 3.16 1.65 -6.03
CA ASN A 237 3.43 1.85 -7.46
C ASN A 237 4.76 1.24 -7.90
N GLU A 238 5.81 1.38 -7.09
CA GLU A 238 7.09 0.70 -7.33
C GLU A 238 6.90 -0.82 -7.40
N THR A 239 6.12 -1.38 -6.47
CA THR A 239 5.82 -2.82 -6.43
C THR A 239 4.99 -3.27 -7.62
N LEU A 240 3.96 -2.52 -8.01
CA LEU A 240 3.16 -2.81 -9.21
C LEU A 240 4.06 -2.90 -10.45
N ASN A 241 5.01 -1.99 -10.59
CA ASN A 241 5.94 -1.97 -11.72
C ASN A 241 6.96 -3.12 -11.71
N THR A 242 7.15 -3.81 -10.57
CA THR A 242 7.88 -5.09 -10.54
C THR A 242 7.07 -6.25 -11.11
N ILE A 243 5.73 -6.21 -11.02
CA ILE A 243 4.84 -7.20 -11.62
C ILE A 243 4.81 -7.02 -13.13
N HIS A 244 4.57 -5.79 -13.58
CA HIS A 244 4.67 -5.40 -14.99
C HIS A 244 5.03 -3.92 -15.11
N PRO A 245 5.98 -3.49 -15.97
CA PRO A 245 6.52 -2.13 -15.99
C PRO A 245 5.51 -0.99 -16.20
N GLN A 246 4.34 -1.28 -16.76
CA GLN A 246 3.28 -0.31 -17.02
C GLN A 246 2.07 -0.48 -16.08
N LEU A 247 2.16 -1.35 -15.07
CA LEU A 247 1.01 -1.69 -14.25
C LEU A 247 0.56 -0.51 -13.38
N ALA A 248 1.49 0.26 -12.80
CA ALA A 248 1.12 1.43 -11.99
C ALA A 248 0.34 2.48 -12.79
N GLU A 249 0.75 2.72 -14.05
CA GLU A 249 0.07 3.66 -14.95
C GLU A 249 -1.32 3.16 -15.39
N ASN A 250 -1.48 1.84 -15.52
CA ASN A 250 -2.73 1.24 -15.98
C ASN A 250 -3.62 0.74 -14.83
N TYR A 251 -3.22 0.88 -13.57
CA TYR A 251 -4.00 0.43 -12.42
C TYR A 251 -5.36 1.15 -12.41
N PRO A 252 -6.49 0.43 -12.30
CA PRO A 252 -7.80 1.00 -12.62
C PRO A 252 -8.40 1.86 -11.49
N PHE A 253 -7.68 2.03 -10.39
CA PHE A 253 -8.16 2.74 -9.19
C PHE A 253 -7.22 3.88 -8.82
N GLU A 254 -7.79 4.99 -8.36
CA GLU A 254 -7.02 6.12 -7.84
C GLU A 254 -6.46 5.80 -6.46
N LEU A 255 -5.16 6.04 -6.28
CA LEU A 255 -4.46 5.87 -5.01
C LEU A 255 -4.45 7.19 -4.24
N ILE A 256 -5.60 7.54 -3.64
CA ILE A 256 -5.81 8.63 -2.66
C ILE A 256 -5.57 10.05 -3.17
#